data_AF-A0A1V9ZRB9-F1
#
_entry.id   AF-A0A1V9ZRB9-F1
#
_cell.length_a   1.000
_cell.length_b   1.000
_cell.length_c   1.000
_cell.angle_alpha   90.00
_cell.angle_beta   90.00
_cell.angle_gamma   90.00
#
_symmetry.space_group_name_H-M   'P 1'
#
loop_
_entity.id
_entity.type
_entity.pdbx_description
1 polymer ?
#
loop_
_entity_poly.entity_id
_entity_poly.type
_entity_poly.pdbx_seq_one_letter_code
_entity_poly.pdbx_strand_id
1 'polypeptide(L)'
;MDSPHSATEVWGEIPTVNKKKRRLQKKAPGAPKRGKSPYILFSMDKREEIKATMPPNSKVTDVMRAIAEAWSKMSEDEKAPWKLSAESDKQRYEEEMATYDGPLRVPNKRAKKHPNAPKRASSAFLFYSQVMRPRIKAEHPDMKNTEISKQLGEAWAKATKAQKAPFVEKEKEDRARYKREMEEWNSNKSEREFQEAQAAQQYNPSQYGFDHLGHFNQEEYHATDFVEAIMDALVGQVHLPADIQSMSERDFLAKTNVELAFGLTRDEAIARRLLHGVNRVTPPVNCPSWVCCLLPCILRTETMRMYTNNCPKEVTVVRSGKKLCMDAASLVFGDVVVFKAGDIIAADCRLLECSEDFEVDMTNLANERTPRKGTIECTDKEQGLLSRNMVFMSTTITKGDAVGVVVATGDNSIWGQLISNHKWPADASQPSESERFIANKV
;
A
#
# COMPACT_ATOMS: atom_id res chain seq x y z
N MET A 1 -2.33 70.54 22.12
CA MET A 1 -3.66 69.99 21.77
C MET A 1 -3.37 68.88 20.79
N ASP A 2 -2.98 67.72 21.32
CA ASP A 2 -2.52 66.59 20.52
C ASP A 2 -3.68 65.59 20.39
N SER A 3 -4.12 65.40 19.15
CA SER A 3 -5.15 64.42 18.75
C SER A 3 -4.50 63.10 18.32
N PRO A 4 -5.24 61.98 18.38
CA PRO A 4 -4.71 60.68 18.76
C PRO A 4 -4.13 59.86 17.61
N HIS A 5 -3.18 59.00 17.97
CA HIS A 5 -2.60 57.95 17.15
C HIS A 5 -3.65 57.09 16.43
N SER A 6 -3.64 57.10 15.09
CA SER A 6 -4.30 56.08 14.29
C SER A 6 -3.43 54.81 14.28
N ALA A 7 -3.96 53.73 14.86
CA ALA A 7 -3.40 52.40 14.72
C ALA A 7 -3.58 51.91 13.28
N THR A 8 -2.55 52.01 12.46
CA THR A 8 -2.44 51.21 11.23
C THR A 8 -1.70 49.93 11.58
N GLU A 9 -2.48 48.90 11.90
CA GLU A 9 -2.03 47.52 11.97
C GLU A 9 -1.38 47.12 10.65
N VAL A 10 -0.10 46.75 10.74
CA VAL A 10 0.65 46.11 9.66
C VAL A 10 0.17 44.66 9.56
N TRP A 11 -0.92 44.42 8.84
CA TRP A 11 -1.28 43.08 8.39
C TRP A 11 -0.41 42.73 7.18
N GLY A 12 0.71 42.06 7.44
CA GLY A 12 1.53 41.47 6.38
C GLY A 12 0.71 40.49 5.56
N GLU A 13 0.88 40.54 4.24
CA GLU A 13 0.22 39.65 3.29
C GLU A 13 0.48 38.18 3.64
N ILE A 14 -0.59 37.43 3.95
CA ILE A 14 -0.52 35.98 4.19
C ILE A 14 -0.19 35.30 2.85
N PRO A 15 0.90 34.54 2.73
CA PRO A 15 1.21 33.83 1.49
C PRO A 15 0.08 32.86 1.17
N THR A 16 -0.48 32.98 -0.03
CA THR A 16 -1.49 32.03 -0.53
C THR A 16 -0.84 30.67 -0.76
N VAL A 17 -0.88 29.82 0.26
CA VAL A 17 -0.41 28.43 0.14
C VAL A 17 -1.27 27.75 -0.93
N ASN A 18 -0.64 27.45 -2.06
CA ASN A 18 -1.27 26.78 -3.19
C ASN A 18 -1.58 25.32 -2.78
N LYS A 19 -2.74 25.11 -2.15
CA LYS A 19 -3.18 23.80 -1.67
C LYS A 19 -3.27 22.85 -2.86
N LYS A 20 -2.34 21.90 -2.95
CA LYS A 20 -2.41 20.79 -3.91
C LYS A 20 -3.78 20.13 -3.77
N LYS A 21 -4.58 20.12 -4.84
CA LYS A 21 -5.89 19.45 -4.88
C LYS A 21 -5.69 17.96 -4.53
N ARG A 22 -6.13 17.54 -3.33
CA ARG A 22 -6.13 16.13 -2.91
C ARG A 22 -6.86 15.28 -3.95
N ARG A 23 -6.29 14.12 -4.29
CA ARG A 23 -6.91 13.19 -5.24
C ARG A 23 -8.24 12.70 -4.66
N LEU A 24 -9.34 13.00 -5.34
CA LEU A 24 -10.70 12.60 -4.95
C LEU A 24 -10.81 11.07 -4.84
N GLN A 25 -10.93 10.54 -3.62
CA GLN A 25 -11.34 9.16 -3.37
C GLN A 25 -12.79 8.96 -3.84
N LYS A 26 -13.09 7.79 -4.45
CA LYS A 26 -14.46 7.46 -4.89
C LYS A 26 -15.16 6.60 -3.83
N LYS A 27 -16.50 6.68 -3.76
CA LYS A 27 -17.30 5.77 -2.92
C LYS A 27 -17.02 4.33 -3.34
N ALA A 28 -16.84 3.43 -2.38
CA ALA A 28 -16.57 2.04 -2.70
C ALA A 28 -17.77 1.38 -3.39
N PRO A 29 -17.54 0.49 -4.36
CA PRO A 29 -18.60 -0.36 -4.89
C PRO A 29 -19.19 -1.19 -3.75
N GLY A 30 -20.49 -1.06 -3.50
CA GLY A 30 -21.18 -1.76 -2.41
C GLY A 30 -21.21 -1.03 -1.06
N ALA A 31 -20.61 0.16 -0.93
CA ALA A 31 -20.77 0.95 0.29
C ALA A 31 -22.23 1.45 0.45
N PRO A 32 -22.82 1.35 1.66
CA PRO A 32 -24.14 1.86 1.95
C PRO A 32 -24.32 3.31 1.50
N LYS A 33 -25.45 3.59 0.86
CA LYS A 33 -25.76 4.96 0.42
C LYS A 33 -26.29 5.72 1.62
N ARG A 34 -25.67 6.86 1.92
CA ARG A 34 -26.11 7.77 2.99
C ARG A 34 -27.62 8.00 2.97
N GLY A 35 -28.19 8.07 4.17
CA GLY A 35 -29.58 8.46 4.39
C GLY A 35 -29.94 9.74 3.64
N LYS A 36 -31.10 9.74 2.99
CA LYS A 36 -31.65 10.87 2.25
C LYS A 36 -32.30 11.84 3.23
N SER A 37 -32.06 13.13 3.02
CA SER A 37 -32.73 14.17 3.79
C SER A 37 -34.19 14.35 3.33
N PRO A 38 -35.05 14.99 4.16
CA PRO A 38 -36.44 15.26 3.79
C PRO A 38 -36.57 15.99 2.44
N TYR A 39 -35.69 16.97 2.20
CA TYR A 39 -35.61 17.70 0.94
C TYR A 39 -35.23 16.83 -0.25
N ILE A 40 -34.32 15.86 -0.09
CA ILE A 40 -33.92 14.95 -1.18
C ILE A 40 -35.07 14.01 -1.54
N LEU A 41 -35.81 13.51 -0.56
CA LEU A 41 -36.99 12.68 -0.80
C LEU A 41 -38.07 13.46 -1.56
N PHE A 42 -38.36 14.69 -1.10
CA PHE A 42 -39.26 15.61 -1.80
C PHE A 42 -38.80 15.93 -3.23
N SER A 43 -37.50 16.22 -3.40
CA SER A 43 -36.93 16.50 -4.72
C SER A 43 -37.02 15.30 -5.66
N MET A 44 -36.92 14.07 -5.16
CA MET A 44 -37.09 12.87 -6.00
C MET A 44 -38.53 12.68 -6.46
N ASP A 45 -39.50 12.95 -5.59
CA ASP A 45 -40.93 12.80 -5.87
C ASP A 45 -41.46 13.91 -6.80
N LYS A 46 -41.16 15.17 -6.47
CA LYS A 46 -41.72 16.34 -7.15
C LYS A 46 -40.95 16.82 -8.37
N ARG A 47 -39.79 16.23 -8.66
CA ARG A 47 -38.95 16.68 -9.79
C ARG A 47 -39.62 16.51 -11.14
N GLU A 48 -40.27 15.38 -11.41
CA GLU A 48 -40.90 15.18 -12.73
C GLU A 48 -42.16 16.04 -12.89
N GLU A 49 -42.92 16.28 -11.82
CA GLU A 49 -44.04 17.23 -11.81
C GLU A 49 -43.57 18.66 -12.12
N ILE A 50 -42.54 19.15 -11.42
CA ILE A 50 -42.00 20.50 -11.62
C ILE A 50 -41.31 20.62 -12.99
N LYS A 51 -40.65 19.57 -13.46
CA LYS A 51 -40.04 19.53 -14.80
C LYS A 51 -41.10 19.55 -15.91
N ALA A 52 -42.26 18.94 -15.71
CA ALA A 52 -43.37 18.98 -16.67
C ALA A 52 -43.98 20.39 -16.80
N THR A 53 -43.93 21.20 -15.74
CA THR A 53 -44.37 22.61 -15.79
C THR A 53 -43.37 23.55 -16.45
N MET A 54 -42.14 23.07 -16.74
CA MET A 54 -41.10 23.86 -17.37
C MET A 54 -40.97 23.58 -18.87
N PRO A 55 -40.35 24.49 -19.65
CA PRO A 55 -40.06 24.24 -21.05
C PRO A 55 -39.23 22.94 -21.24
N PRO A 56 -39.43 22.17 -22.34
CA PRO A 56 -38.80 20.87 -22.57
C PRO A 56 -37.26 20.88 -22.59
N ASN A 57 -36.66 22.03 -22.88
CA ASN A 57 -35.21 22.23 -22.99
C ASN A 57 -34.63 23.03 -21.80
N SER A 58 -35.35 23.07 -20.67
CA SER A 58 -34.89 23.73 -19.46
C SER A 58 -33.65 23.03 -18.89
N LYS A 59 -32.68 23.81 -18.41
CA LYS A 59 -31.47 23.25 -17.82
C LYS A 59 -31.82 22.59 -16.49
N VAL A 60 -31.16 21.47 -16.18
CA VAL A 60 -31.34 20.75 -14.91
C VAL A 60 -31.14 21.67 -13.69
N THR A 61 -30.28 22.67 -13.80
CA THR A 61 -30.04 23.68 -12.76
C THR A 61 -31.27 24.53 -12.44
N ASP A 62 -32.11 24.81 -13.44
CA ASP A 62 -33.29 25.67 -13.27
C ASP A 62 -34.45 24.86 -12.66
N VAL A 63 -34.58 23.60 -13.08
CA VAL A 63 -35.50 22.62 -12.45
C VAL A 63 -35.19 22.45 -10.97
N MET A 64 -33.91 22.30 -10.60
CA MET A 64 -33.48 22.16 -9.20
C MET A 64 -33.77 23.41 -8.36
N ARG A 65 -33.70 24.61 -8.97
CA ARG A 65 -34.00 25.88 -8.30
C ARG A 65 -35.48 26.00 -7.97
N ALA A 66 -36.36 25.65 -8.91
CA ALA A 66 -37.80 25.66 -8.67
C ALA A 66 -38.23 24.63 -7.60
N ILE A 67 -37.57 23.46 -7.54
CA ILE A 67 -37.79 22.48 -6.47
C ILE A 67 -37.40 23.06 -5.11
N ALA A 68 -36.28 23.78 -5.03
CA ALA A 68 -35.85 24.43 -3.79
C ALA A 68 -36.84 25.53 -3.34
N GLU A 69 -37.37 26.31 -4.28
CA GLU A 69 -38.40 27.33 -4.02
C GLU A 69 -39.75 26.73 -3.61
N ALA A 70 -40.13 25.58 -4.19
CA ALA A 70 -41.34 24.87 -3.78
C ALA A 70 -41.19 24.34 -2.35
N TRP A 71 -40.04 23.75 -2.00
CA TRP A 71 -39.78 23.25 -0.65
C TRP A 71 -39.75 24.36 0.42
N SER A 72 -39.23 25.55 0.09
CA SER A 72 -39.15 26.66 1.05
C SER A 72 -40.50 27.28 1.36
N LYS A 73 -41.46 27.22 0.42
CA LYS A 73 -42.83 27.73 0.58
C LYS A 73 -43.75 26.79 1.37
N MET A 74 -43.38 25.51 1.52
CA MET A 74 -44.18 24.53 2.26
C MET A 74 -44.16 24.80 3.76
N SER A 75 -45.29 24.58 4.42
CA SER A 75 -45.41 24.65 5.87
C SER A 75 -44.71 23.47 6.55
N GLU A 76 -44.45 23.56 7.86
CA GLU A 76 -43.81 22.48 8.59
C GLU A 76 -44.67 21.21 8.68
N ASP A 77 -46.00 21.37 8.65
CA ASP A 77 -46.97 20.26 8.63
C ASP A 77 -46.93 19.52 7.28
N GLU A 78 -46.81 20.26 6.17
CA GLU A 78 -46.67 19.67 4.83
C GLU A 78 -45.32 18.98 4.63
N LYS A 79 -44.30 19.38 5.40
CA LYS A 79 -42.98 18.71 5.43
C LYS A 79 -42.94 17.48 6.33
N ALA A 80 -43.91 17.30 7.23
CA ALA A 80 -43.92 16.21 8.21
C ALA A 80 -43.83 14.80 7.58
N PRO A 81 -44.52 14.48 6.47
CA PRO A 81 -44.39 13.17 5.82
C PRO A 81 -42.97 12.89 5.30
N TRP A 82 -42.30 13.92 4.78
CA TRP A 82 -40.92 13.83 4.27
C TRP A 82 -39.91 13.70 5.40
N LYS A 83 -40.17 14.32 6.56
CA LYS A 83 -39.35 14.15 7.78
C LYS A 83 -39.44 12.73 8.32
N LEU A 84 -40.64 12.17 8.42
CA LEU A 84 -40.85 10.78 8.86
C LEU A 84 -40.15 9.79 7.92
N SER A 85 -40.30 10.00 6.61
CA SER A 85 -39.65 9.16 5.59
C SER A 85 -38.13 9.26 5.63
N ALA A 86 -37.57 10.44 5.95
CA ALA A 86 -36.13 10.61 6.12
C ALA A 86 -35.58 9.92 7.38
N GLU A 87 -36.37 9.89 8.46
CA GLU A 87 -35.98 9.16 9.67
C GLU A 87 -35.95 7.65 9.43
N SER A 88 -36.92 7.11 8.67
CA SER A 88 -36.88 5.70 8.23
C SER A 88 -35.69 5.41 7.31
N ASP A 89 -35.36 6.33 6.38
CA ASP A 89 -34.21 6.18 5.48
C ASP A 89 -32.86 6.25 6.23
N LYS A 90 -32.81 7.00 7.34
CA LYS A 90 -31.70 7.07 8.28
C LYS A 90 -31.53 5.75 9.03
N GLN A 91 -32.61 5.17 9.56
CA GLN A 91 -32.57 3.85 10.21
C GLN A 91 -32.07 2.76 9.26
N ARG A 92 -32.56 2.72 8.01
CA ARG A 92 -32.03 1.81 6.98
C ARG A 92 -30.53 1.98 6.79
N TYR A 93 -30.05 3.23 6.71
CA TYR A 93 -28.61 3.48 6.55
C TYR A 93 -27.81 3.04 7.77
N GLU A 94 -28.32 3.22 8.98
CA GLU A 94 -27.68 2.77 10.22
C GLU A 94 -27.59 1.23 10.29
N GLU A 95 -28.64 0.51 9.90
CA GLU A 95 -28.66 -0.95 9.80
C GLU A 95 -27.72 -1.48 8.69
N GLU A 96 -27.75 -0.88 7.50
CA GLU A 96 -26.83 -1.20 6.40
C GLU A 96 -25.37 -0.93 6.80
N MET A 97 -25.10 0.15 7.55
CA MET A 97 -23.78 0.48 8.05
C MET A 97 -23.31 -0.48 9.16
N ALA A 98 -24.20 -0.90 10.05
CA ALA A 98 -23.88 -1.85 11.12
C ALA A 98 -23.51 -3.25 10.58
N THR A 99 -24.06 -3.62 9.43
CA THR A 99 -23.79 -4.89 8.75
C THR A 99 -22.67 -4.82 7.71
N TYR A 100 -22.17 -3.62 7.38
CA TYR A 100 -21.18 -3.41 6.33
C TYR A 100 -19.74 -3.44 6.85
N ASP A 101 -18.99 -4.47 6.46
CA ASP A 101 -17.58 -4.68 6.83
C ASP A 101 -16.58 -4.10 5.80
N GLY A 102 -17.07 -3.38 4.78
CA GLY A 102 -16.24 -2.87 3.68
C GLY A 102 -15.68 -1.45 3.90
N PRO A 103 -14.70 -1.01 3.09
CA PRO A 103 -14.21 0.36 3.14
C PRO A 103 -15.23 1.33 2.49
N LEU A 104 -15.58 2.45 3.14
CA LEU A 104 -16.54 3.42 2.56
C LEU A 104 -16.03 4.15 1.31
N ARG A 105 -14.70 4.30 1.20
CA ARG A 105 -14.03 4.98 0.10
C ARG A 105 -12.86 4.16 -0.40
N VAL A 106 -12.69 4.12 -1.70
CA VAL A 106 -11.56 3.46 -2.36
C VAL A 106 -10.76 4.47 -3.17
N PRO A 107 -9.45 4.24 -3.34
CA PRO A 107 -8.64 5.03 -4.25
C PRO A 107 -9.31 5.10 -5.63
N ASN A 108 -9.36 6.30 -6.21
CA ASN A 108 -9.83 6.49 -7.57
C ASN A 108 -8.73 6.05 -8.56
N LYS A 109 -8.44 4.75 -8.55
CA LYS A 109 -7.57 4.07 -9.51
C LYS A 109 -8.46 3.39 -10.54
N ARG A 110 -8.14 3.57 -11.81
CA ARG A 110 -8.73 2.79 -12.90
C ARG A 110 -8.19 1.37 -12.77
N ALA A 111 -9.04 0.36 -12.97
CA ALA A 111 -8.60 -1.04 -13.01
C ALA A 111 -7.49 -1.19 -14.07
N LYS A 112 -6.45 -1.96 -13.75
CA LYS A 112 -5.43 -2.32 -14.73
C LYS A 112 -6.11 -3.20 -15.79
N LYS A 113 -5.91 -2.89 -17.06
CA LYS A 113 -6.40 -3.75 -18.16
C LYS A 113 -5.59 -5.05 -18.16
N HIS A 114 -6.20 -6.14 -18.62
CA HIS A 114 -5.50 -7.42 -18.76
C HIS A 114 -4.25 -7.24 -19.65
N PRO A 115 -3.09 -7.87 -19.34
CA PRO A 115 -1.86 -7.71 -20.12
C PRO A 115 -2.06 -8.02 -21.62
N ASN A 116 -2.89 -9.03 -21.91
CA ASN A 116 -3.19 -9.48 -23.27
C ASN A 116 -4.45 -8.84 -23.89
N ALA A 117 -5.06 -7.85 -23.22
CA ALA A 117 -6.24 -7.19 -23.77
C ALA A 117 -5.87 -6.39 -25.03
N PRO A 118 -6.72 -6.42 -26.10
CA PRO A 118 -6.48 -5.68 -27.32
C PRO A 118 -6.14 -4.21 -27.05
N LYS A 119 -5.05 -3.72 -27.64
CA LYS A 119 -4.66 -2.31 -27.51
C LYS A 119 -5.66 -1.46 -28.27
N ARG A 120 -6.06 -0.34 -27.65
CA ARG A 120 -7.02 0.61 -28.24
C ARG A 120 -6.58 1.02 -29.64
N ALA A 121 -7.56 1.31 -30.49
CA ALA A 121 -7.27 1.86 -31.80
C ALA A 121 -6.47 3.17 -31.71
N SER A 122 -5.43 3.29 -32.53
CA SER A 122 -4.60 4.48 -32.68
C SER A 122 -5.31 5.51 -33.55
N SER A 123 -5.27 6.78 -33.14
CA SER A 123 -5.83 7.87 -33.94
C SER A 123 -4.90 8.25 -35.10
N ALA A 124 -5.44 8.94 -36.10
CA ALA A 124 -4.67 9.45 -37.24
C ALA A 124 -3.50 10.34 -36.78
N PHE A 125 -3.73 11.17 -35.76
CA PHE A 125 -2.67 11.97 -35.14
C PHE A 125 -1.55 11.12 -34.54
N LEU A 126 -1.89 9.98 -33.92
CA LEU A 126 -0.89 9.12 -33.29
C LEU A 126 0.03 8.49 -34.34
N PHE A 127 -0.53 8.03 -35.45
CA PHE A 127 0.25 7.54 -36.60
C PHE A 127 1.12 8.64 -37.23
N TYR A 128 0.57 9.84 -37.38
CA TYR A 128 1.35 11.00 -37.82
C TYR A 128 2.51 11.30 -36.86
N SER A 129 2.25 11.29 -35.56
CA SER A 129 3.27 11.57 -34.53
C SER A 129 4.38 10.51 -34.50
N GLN A 130 4.09 9.24 -34.80
CA GLN A 130 5.09 8.18 -34.88
C GLN A 130 6.08 8.40 -36.03
N VAL A 131 5.61 8.93 -37.16
CA VAL A 131 6.45 9.21 -38.34
C VAL A 131 7.22 10.51 -38.18
N MET A 132 6.60 11.54 -37.60
CA MET A 132 7.19 12.89 -37.55
C MET A 132 8.05 13.13 -36.32
N ARG A 133 7.77 12.48 -35.19
CA ARG A 133 8.56 12.66 -33.95
C ARG A 133 10.05 12.31 -34.13
N PRO A 134 10.45 11.20 -34.79
CA PRO A 134 11.87 10.89 -35.01
C PRO A 134 12.57 11.94 -35.87
N ARG A 135 11.87 12.53 -36.85
CA ARG A 135 12.42 13.57 -37.74
C ARG A 135 12.71 14.86 -36.98
N ILE A 136 11.74 15.32 -36.18
CA ILE A 136 11.91 16.50 -35.32
C ILE A 136 13.00 16.27 -34.26
N LYS A 137 13.09 15.06 -33.70
CA LYS A 137 14.14 14.73 -32.73
C LYS A 137 15.54 14.66 -33.37
N ALA A 138 15.64 14.24 -34.63
CA ALA A 138 16.91 14.24 -35.34
C ALA A 138 17.37 15.67 -35.69
N GLU A 139 16.44 16.56 -36.04
CA GLU A 139 16.71 17.98 -36.30
C GLU A 139 16.97 18.78 -35.00
N HIS A 140 16.37 18.36 -33.89
CA HIS A 140 16.54 18.99 -32.58
C HIS A 140 16.81 17.95 -31.47
N PRO A 141 18.06 17.45 -31.36
CA PRO A 141 18.43 16.40 -30.41
C PRO A 141 18.23 16.78 -28.93
N ASP A 142 18.41 18.07 -28.60
CA ASP A 142 18.33 18.59 -27.23
C ASP A 142 16.91 19.02 -26.82
N MET A 143 15.95 18.98 -27.74
CA MET A 143 14.59 19.46 -27.47
C MET A 143 13.83 18.50 -26.56
N LYS A 144 13.15 19.06 -25.54
CA LYS A 144 12.37 18.25 -24.61
C LYS A 144 11.18 17.61 -25.33
N ASN A 145 10.86 16.37 -24.95
CA ASN A 145 9.74 15.62 -25.54
C ASN A 145 8.39 16.34 -25.46
N THR A 146 8.21 17.23 -24.48
CA THR A 146 7.04 18.09 -24.30
C THR A 146 6.91 19.13 -25.41
N GLU A 147 8.02 19.75 -25.82
CA GLU A 147 8.07 20.77 -26.87
C GLU A 147 7.86 20.14 -28.24
N ILE A 148 8.50 18.99 -28.50
CA ILE A 148 8.28 18.19 -29.71
C ILE A 148 6.79 17.81 -29.85
N SER A 149 6.14 17.45 -28.74
CA SER A 149 4.70 17.09 -28.76
C SER A 149 3.81 18.29 -29.09
N LYS A 150 4.14 19.48 -28.57
CA LYS A 150 3.43 20.72 -28.87
C LYS A 150 3.55 21.08 -30.36
N GLN A 151 4.77 21.05 -30.89
CA GLN A 151 5.05 21.31 -32.30
C GLN A 151 4.33 20.33 -33.23
N LEU A 152 4.27 19.04 -32.88
CA LEU A 152 3.51 18.04 -33.64
C LEU A 152 2.01 18.31 -33.64
N GLY A 153 1.45 18.73 -32.51
CA GLY A 153 0.03 19.09 -32.40
C GLY A 153 -0.33 20.29 -33.27
N GLU A 154 0.52 21.32 -33.26
CA GLU A 154 0.35 22.52 -34.10
C GLU A 154 0.51 22.19 -35.59
N ALA A 155 1.50 21.38 -35.95
CA ALA A 155 1.71 20.92 -37.33
C ALA A 155 0.52 20.07 -37.83
N TRP A 156 -0.03 19.20 -36.98
CA TRP A 156 -1.23 18.43 -37.31
C TRP A 156 -2.47 19.32 -37.43
N ALA A 157 -2.64 20.34 -36.59
CA ALA A 157 -3.74 21.29 -36.71
C ALA A 157 -3.71 22.01 -38.07
N LYS A 158 -2.52 22.46 -38.49
CA LYS A 158 -2.27 23.17 -39.76
C LYS A 158 -2.25 22.26 -41.00
N ALA A 159 -2.06 20.95 -40.84
CA ALA A 159 -1.97 20.02 -41.96
C ALA A 159 -3.30 19.95 -42.76
N THR A 160 -3.15 19.91 -44.08
CA THR A 160 -4.27 19.85 -45.03
C THR A 160 -4.98 18.51 -44.99
N LYS A 161 -6.23 18.45 -45.48
CA LYS A 161 -7.01 17.21 -45.58
C LYS A 161 -6.26 16.13 -46.39
N ALA A 162 -5.54 16.52 -47.44
CA ALA A 162 -4.73 15.61 -48.26
C ALA A 162 -3.54 15.01 -47.48
N GLN A 163 -2.85 15.82 -46.67
CA GLN A 163 -1.75 15.35 -45.81
C GLN A 163 -2.24 14.46 -44.66
N LYS A 164 -3.47 14.69 -44.18
CA LYS A 164 -4.11 13.87 -43.14
C LYS A 164 -4.68 12.55 -43.67
N ALA A 165 -5.12 12.51 -44.94
CA ALA A 165 -5.76 11.37 -45.57
C ALA A 165 -5.06 10.01 -45.35
N PRO A 166 -3.73 9.85 -45.56
CA PRO A 166 -3.07 8.56 -45.34
C PRO A 166 -3.10 8.09 -43.88
N PHE A 167 -3.17 9.02 -42.92
CA PHE A 167 -3.24 8.68 -41.50
C PHE A 167 -4.68 8.42 -41.04
N VAL A 168 -5.66 9.06 -41.67
CA VAL A 168 -7.09 8.82 -41.43
C VAL A 168 -7.49 7.43 -41.93
N GLU A 169 -6.96 6.97 -43.08
CA GLU A 169 -7.23 5.61 -43.54
C GLU A 169 -6.59 4.56 -42.61
N LYS A 170 -5.34 4.79 -42.16
CA LYS A 170 -4.70 3.96 -41.13
C LYS A 170 -5.51 3.91 -39.83
N GLU A 171 -6.08 5.02 -39.38
CA GLU A 171 -6.97 5.03 -38.21
C GLU A 171 -8.21 4.17 -38.43
N LYS A 172 -8.80 4.21 -39.62
CA LYS A 172 -9.99 3.42 -39.95
C LYS A 172 -9.68 1.92 -39.98
N GLU A 173 -8.57 1.52 -40.58
CA GLU A 173 -8.08 0.13 -40.57
C GLU A 173 -7.78 -0.34 -39.14
N ASP A 174 -7.13 0.49 -38.34
CA ASP A 174 -6.76 0.19 -36.96
C ASP A 174 -7.99 0.08 -36.05
N ARG A 175 -9.02 0.92 -36.27
CA ARG A 175 -10.33 0.80 -35.63
C ARG A 175 -11.03 -0.50 -36.02
N ALA A 176 -10.97 -0.90 -37.29
CA ALA A 176 -11.56 -2.16 -37.74
C ALA A 176 -10.85 -3.37 -37.12
N ARG A 177 -9.51 -3.35 -37.06
CA ARG A 177 -8.72 -4.37 -36.33
C ARG A 177 -9.13 -4.43 -34.87
N TYR A 178 -9.15 -3.30 -34.16
CA TYR A 178 -9.51 -3.25 -32.74
C TYR A 178 -10.93 -3.76 -32.50
N LYS A 179 -11.89 -3.44 -33.37
CA LYS A 179 -13.26 -3.96 -33.28
C LYS A 179 -13.29 -5.49 -33.38
N ARG A 180 -12.62 -6.07 -34.37
CA ARG A 180 -12.52 -7.52 -34.55
C ARG A 180 -11.83 -8.21 -33.35
N GLU A 181 -10.68 -7.68 -32.93
CA GLU A 181 -9.94 -8.21 -31.77
C GLU A 181 -10.77 -8.09 -30.48
N MET A 182 -11.58 -7.04 -30.33
CA MET A 182 -12.46 -6.89 -29.17
C MET A 182 -13.66 -7.83 -29.19
N GLU A 183 -14.23 -8.11 -30.36
CA GLU A 183 -15.31 -9.09 -30.52
C GLU A 183 -14.81 -10.49 -30.15
N GLU A 184 -13.65 -10.89 -30.67
CA GLU A 184 -12.97 -12.14 -30.33
C GLU A 184 -12.55 -12.19 -28.85
N TRP A 185 -12.04 -11.08 -28.32
CA TRP A 185 -11.75 -10.96 -26.90
C TRP A 185 -13.01 -11.16 -26.07
N ASN A 186 -14.14 -10.58 -26.45
CA ASN A 186 -15.36 -10.73 -25.66
C ASN A 186 -15.96 -12.14 -25.78
N SER A 187 -15.91 -12.78 -26.96
CA SER A 187 -16.41 -14.14 -27.16
C SER A 187 -15.62 -15.18 -26.37
N ASN A 188 -14.30 -15.03 -26.29
CA ASN A 188 -13.42 -15.98 -25.60
C ASN A 188 -13.33 -15.71 -24.09
N LYS A 189 -14.25 -14.94 -23.51
CA LYS A 189 -14.19 -14.56 -22.09
C LYS A 189 -14.29 -15.77 -21.16
N SER A 190 -15.28 -16.63 -21.37
CA SER A 190 -15.49 -17.83 -20.52
C SER A 190 -14.36 -18.84 -20.67
N GLU A 191 -13.87 -19.03 -21.89
CA GLU A 191 -12.73 -19.92 -22.18
C GLU A 191 -11.45 -19.41 -21.52
N ARG A 192 -11.19 -18.09 -21.55
CA ARG A 192 -10.04 -17.51 -20.84
C ARG A 192 -10.18 -17.63 -19.33
N GLU A 193 -11.36 -17.34 -18.76
CA GLU A 193 -11.61 -17.50 -17.33
C GLU A 193 -11.39 -18.96 -16.89
N PHE A 194 -11.78 -19.92 -17.74
CA PHE A 194 -11.55 -21.36 -17.51
C PHE A 194 -10.07 -21.76 -17.64
N GLN A 195 -9.36 -21.27 -18.66
CA GLN A 195 -7.92 -21.52 -18.85
C GLN A 195 -7.07 -20.87 -17.75
N GLU A 196 -7.43 -19.66 -17.30
CA GLU A 196 -6.77 -18.98 -16.18
C GLU A 196 -7.03 -19.72 -14.86
N ALA A 197 -8.24 -20.25 -14.65
CA ALA A 197 -8.56 -21.08 -13.49
C ALA A 197 -7.81 -22.43 -13.51
N GLN A 198 -7.72 -23.11 -14.65
CA GLN A 198 -6.92 -24.33 -14.79
C GLN A 198 -5.42 -24.05 -14.63
N ALA A 199 -4.90 -22.99 -15.25
CA ALA A 199 -3.51 -22.58 -15.09
C ALA A 199 -3.19 -22.25 -13.63
N ALA A 200 -4.11 -21.60 -12.90
CA ALA A 200 -3.95 -21.34 -11.47
C ALA A 200 -3.98 -22.62 -10.60
N GLN A 201 -4.72 -23.66 -11.01
CA GLN A 201 -4.73 -24.97 -10.34
C GLN A 201 -3.51 -25.84 -10.68
N GLN A 202 -2.95 -25.69 -11.89
CA GLN A 202 -1.78 -26.43 -12.37
C GLN A 202 -0.45 -25.69 -12.03
N TYR A 203 -0.54 -24.47 -11.51
CA TYR A 203 0.60 -23.65 -11.11
C TYR A 203 1.19 -24.14 -9.77
N ASN A 204 2.32 -24.82 -9.87
CA ASN A 204 3.23 -25.10 -8.76
C ASN A 204 4.11 -23.84 -8.51
N PRO A 205 4.18 -23.27 -7.29
CA PRO A 205 4.91 -22.01 -7.04
C PRO A 205 6.43 -22.05 -7.27
N SER A 206 7.00 -23.19 -7.69
CA SER A 206 8.43 -23.41 -7.87
C SER A 206 9.04 -22.83 -9.15
N GLN A 207 8.29 -22.09 -9.99
CA GLN A 207 8.79 -21.70 -11.32
C GLN A 207 8.46 -20.25 -11.72
N TYR A 208 8.90 -19.26 -10.94
CA TYR A 208 8.99 -17.81 -11.25
C TYR A 208 7.95 -16.87 -10.60
N GLY A 209 8.45 -16.10 -9.61
CA GLY A 209 8.67 -14.65 -9.76
C GLY A 209 7.45 -13.73 -9.81
N PHE A 210 7.03 -13.23 -8.66
CA PHE A 210 6.01 -12.18 -8.53
C PHE A 210 6.69 -10.80 -8.52
N ASP A 211 6.63 -10.10 -9.66
CA ASP A 211 6.90 -8.67 -9.75
C ASP A 211 5.65 -7.96 -10.24
N HIS A 212 5.01 -7.21 -9.34
CA HIS A 212 4.67 -5.81 -9.53
C HIS A 212 3.68 -5.36 -8.45
N LEU A 213 4.16 -4.59 -7.47
CA LEU A 213 3.52 -3.34 -7.09
C LEU A 213 4.52 -2.45 -6.34
N GLY A 214 5.06 -1.47 -7.07
CA GLY A 214 5.71 -0.28 -6.51
C GLY A 214 4.87 0.97 -6.76
N HIS A 215 4.92 1.86 -5.76
CA HIS A 215 4.52 3.27 -5.69
C HIS A 215 3.08 3.62 -5.24
N PHE A 216 3.00 3.94 -3.95
CA PHE A 216 2.24 5.09 -3.46
C PHE A 216 3.12 5.87 -2.47
N ASN A 217 3.46 7.12 -2.80
CA ASN A 217 4.12 8.07 -1.89
C ASN A 217 3.08 9.00 -1.24
N GLN A 218 3.49 9.43 -0.04
CA GLN A 218 2.85 10.18 1.05
C GLN A 218 1.90 11.35 0.71
N GLU A 219 0.83 11.47 1.51
CA GLU A 219 0.21 12.74 1.90
C GLU A 219 0.88 13.21 3.21
N GLU A 220 1.20 14.50 3.32
CA GLU A 220 1.20 15.22 4.60
C GLU A 220 -0.25 15.61 4.93
N TYR A 221 -0.70 15.39 6.17
CA TYR A 221 -1.62 16.29 6.87
C TYR A 221 -1.49 16.10 8.39
N HIS A 222 -1.22 17.22 9.05
CA HIS A 222 -1.11 17.41 10.49
C HIS A 222 -2.48 17.34 11.18
N ALA A 223 -2.54 16.58 12.27
CA ALA A 223 -3.43 16.83 13.40
C ALA A 223 -2.52 17.25 14.57
N THR A 224 -2.04 18.49 14.53
CA THR A 224 -1.26 19.10 15.61
C THR A 224 -2.20 19.51 16.73
N ASP A 225 -1.70 19.39 17.96
CA ASP A 225 -2.24 19.89 19.25
C ASP A 225 -2.81 18.83 20.21
N PHE A 226 -3.08 17.59 19.78
CA PHE A 226 -3.35 16.47 20.73
C PHE A 226 -2.29 15.36 20.67
N VAL A 227 -1.55 15.29 19.56
CA VAL A 227 -0.49 14.29 19.33
C VAL A 227 0.85 14.77 19.89
N GLU A 228 1.12 16.07 19.98
CA GLU A 228 2.38 16.58 20.52
C GLU A 228 2.54 16.33 22.02
N ALA A 229 1.47 16.41 22.82
CA ALA A 229 1.51 16.09 24.25
C ALA A 229 1.72 14.58 24.53
N ILE A 230 1.33 13.71 23.59
CA ILE A 230 1.54 12.26 23.68
C ILE A 230 2.89 11.87 23.05
N MET A 231 3.33 12.56 22.01
CA MET A 231 4.65 12.36 21.39
C MET A 231 5.78 12.84 22.31
N ASP A 232 5.65 13.95 23.04
CA ASP A 232 6.69 14.34 24.01
C ASP A 232 6.77 13.37 25.21
N ALA A 233 5.68 12.66 25.52
CA ALA A 233 5.68 11.58 26.52
C ALA A 233 6.19 10.23 25.97
N LEU A 234 6.23 10.04 24.65
CA LEU A 234 6.63 8.80 23.97
C LEU A 234 7.97 8.90 23.21
N VAL A 235 8.51 10.10 23.01
CA VAL A 235 9.83 10.36 22.40
C VAL A 235 10.93 10.23 23.46
N GLY A 236 10.84 9.18 24.29
CA GLY A 236 12.03 8.52 24.79
C GLY A 236 12.53 7.63 23.65
N GLN A 237 13.63 8.02 23.01
CA GLN A 237 14.29 7.30 21.91
C GLN A 237 14.12 5.78 22.02
N VAL A 238 13.22 5.19 21.22
CA VAL A 238 13.08 3.73 21.13
C VAL A 238 14.16 3.21 20.18
N HIS A 239 15.41 3.25 20.64
CA HIS A 239 16.28 2.10 20.40
C HIS A 239 15.65 0.91 21.13
N LEU A 240 15.71 -0.29 20.54
CA LEU A 240 15.48 -1.51 21.32
C LEU A 240 16.30 -1.38 22.61
N PRO A 241 15.70 -1.44 23.82
CA PRO A 241 16.46 -1.50 25.05
C PRO A 241 17.49 -2.60 24.89
N ALA A 242 18.75 -2.33 25.26
CA ALA A 242 19.85 -3.30 25.20
C ALA A 242 19.54 -4.63 25.92
N ASP A 243 18.47 -4.65 26.72
CA ASP A 243 18.11 -5.67 27.67
C ASP A 243 16.79 -6.39 27.37
N ILE A 244 16.19 -6.24 26.16
CA ILE A 244 14.92 -6.93 25.85
C ILE A 244 15.02 -8.43 26.11
N GLN A 245 16.17 -9.07 25.87
CA GLN A 245 16.41 -10.48 26.15
C GLN A 245 16.37 -10.83 27.64
N SER A 246 16.80 -9.91 28.52
CA SER A 246 17.00 -10.17 29.95
C SER A 246 15.82 -9.75 30.83
N MET A 247 14.85 -8.99 30.29
CA MET A 247 13.61 -8.63 30.98
C MET A 247 12.81 -9.87 31.39
N SER A 248 12.05 -9.79 32.49
CA SER A 248 11.08 -10.83 32.83
C SER A 248 9.96 -10.90 31.78
N GLU A 249 9.33 -12.06 31.60
CA GLU A 249 8.21 -12.22 30.67
C GLU A 249 7.08 -11.22 30.97
N ARG A 250 6.74 -11.04 32.26
CA ARG A 250 5.70 -10.11 32.69
C ARG A 250 6.02 -8.67 32.32
N ASP A 251 7.25 -8.23 32.55
CA ASP A 251 7.67 -6.86 32.23
C ASP A 251 7.75 -6.64 30.71
N PHE A 252 8.16 -7.66 29.97
CA PHE A 252 8.20 -7.62 28.51
C PHE A 252 6.80 -7.51 27.90
N LEU A 253 5.85 -8.33 28.35
CA LEU A 253 4.45 -8.28 27.90
C LEU A 253 3.77 -6.95 28.29
N ALA A 254 4.04 -6.44 29.50
CA ALA A 254 3.55 -5.14 29.94
C ALA A 254 4.10 -4.00 29.07
N LYS A 255 5.38 -4.06 28.70
CA LYS A 255 6.04 -3.04 27.87
C LYS A 255 5.59 -3.07 26.40
N THR A 256 5.36 -4.27 25.86
CA THR A 256 4.85 -4.42 24.49
C THR A 256 3.35 -4.14 24.41
N ASN A 257 2.64 -4.15 25.54
CA ASN A 257 1.18 -4.07 25.63
C ASN A 257 0.54 -5.11 24.69
N VAL A 258 0.90 -6.37 24.88
CA VAL A 258 0.47 -7.51 24.07
C VAL A 258 0.03 -8.63 25.00
N GLU A 259 -1.11 -9.23 24.70
CA GLU A 259 -1.55 -10.48 25.32
C GLU A 259 -1.33 -11.63 24.33
N LEU A 260 -0.68 -12.72 24.75
CA LEU A 260 -0.29 -13.81 23.85
C LEU A 260 -1.48 -14.48 23.15
N ALA A 261 -2.56 -14.75 23.89
CA ALA A 261 -3.73 -15.44 23.37
C ALA A 261 -4.55 -14.57 22.40
N PHE A 262 -4.60 -13.26 22.66
CA PHE A 262 -5.40 -12.33 21.86
C PHE A 262 -4.58 -11.67 20.73
N GLY A 263 -3.29 -11.47 20.93
CA GLY A 263 -2.43 -10.71 20.04
C GLY A 263 -2.90 -9.28 19.86
N LEU A 264 -2.51 -8.66 18.73
CA LEU A 264 -2.89 -7.29 18.42
C LEU A 264 -4.25 -7.17 17.74
N THR A 265 -4.94 -6.06 18.01
CA THR A 265 -6.07 -5.63 17.18
C THR A 265 -5.59 -5.04 15.86
N ARG A 266 -6.50 -4.96 14.89
CA ARG A 266 -6.22 -4.33 13.59
C ARG A 266 -5.79 -2.87 13.75
N ASP A 267 -6.43 -2.12 14.63
CA ASP A 267 -6.18 -0.69 14.82
C ASP A 267 -4.84 -0.45 15.51
N GLU A 268 -4.50 -1.26 16.51
CA GLU A 268 -3.16 -1.23 17.14
C GLU A 268 -2.06 -1.58 16.14
N ALA A 269 -2.28 -2.61 15.30
CA ALA A 269 -1.31 -2.98 14.28
C ALA A 269 -1.11 -1.85 13.25
N ILE A 270 -2.17 -1.14 12.86
CA ILE A 270 -2.08 0.03 11.97
C ILE A 270 -1.33 1.18 12.66
N ALA A 271 -1.64 1.47 13.91
CA ALA A 271 -0.96 2.52 14.68
C ALA A 271 0.54 2.25 14.80
N ARG A 272 0.93 1.00 15.14
CA ARG A 272 2.33 0.59 15.23
C ARG A 272 3.03 0.60 13.88
N ARG A 273 2.33 0.27 12.79
CA ARG A 273 2.88 0.40 11.42
C ARG A 273 3.20 1.85 11.06
N LEU A 274 2.37 2.80 11.51
CA LEU A 274 2.61 4.22 11.29
C LEU A 274 3.81 4.74 12.10
N LEU A 275 4.05 4.17 13.29
CA LEU A 275 5.16 4.53 14.17
C LEU A 275 6.50 3.88 13.77
N HIS A 276 6.50 2.57 13.57
CA HIS A 276 7.73 1.77 13.37
C HIS A 276 8.03 1.47 11.90
N GLY A 277 7.11 1.79 10.99
CA GLY A 277 7.26 1.55 9.56
C GLY A 277 6.82 0.13 9.15
N VAL A 278 7.29 -0.28 7.97
CA VAL A 278 6.96 -1.59 7.37
C VAL A 278 8.05 -2.61 7.63
N ASN A 279 7.68 -3.88 7.75
CA ASN A 279 8.64 -4.98 7.81
C ASN A 279 9.25 -5.27 6.43
N ARG A 280 10.14 -4.39 5.97
CA ARG A 280 10.86 -4.53 4.71
C ARG A 280 12.31 -4.19 4.93
N VAL A 281 13.18 -5.13 4.56
CA VAL A 281 14.61 -4.88 4.47
C VAL A 281 14.92 -4.25 3.12
N THR A 282 15.80 -3.26 3.13
CA THR A 282 16.30 -2.62 1.92
C THR A 282 17.33 -3.55 1.26
N PRO A 283 17.16 -3.91 -0.03
CA PRO A 283 18.09 -4.82 -0.69
C PRO A 283 19.53 -4.28 -0.71
N PRO A 284 20.55 -5.14 -0.61
CA PRO A 284 21.97 -4.74 -0.57
C PRO A 284 22.41 -3.98 -1.82
N VAL A 285 21.77 -4.22 -2.97
CA VAL A 285 22.01 -3.50 -4.22
C VAL A 285 20.74 -2.76 -4.61
N ASN A 286 20.71 -1.45 -4.37
CA ASN A 286 19.59 -0.59 -4.77
C ASN A 286 19.78 -0.14 -6.23
N CYS A 287 19.40 -1.00 -7.18
CA CYS A 287 19.46 -0.71 -8.60
C CYS A 287 18.11 -0.17 -9.10
N PRO A 288 18.02 1.09 -9.57
CA PRO A 288 16.81 1.60 -10.21
C PRO A 288 16.44 0.71 -11.41
N SER A 289 15.16 0.42 -11.59
CA SER A 289 14.69 -0.53 -12.62
C SER A 289 15.21 -0.23 -14.03
N TRP A 290 15.53 1.02 -14.35
CA TRP A 290 16.09 1.43 -15.64
C TRP A 290 17.56 1.00 -15.85
N VAL A 291 18.34 0.83 -14.77
CA VAL A 291 19.73 0.36 -14.81
C VAL A 291 19.81 -1.17 -14.95
N CYS A 292 18.81 -1.89 -14.43
CA CYS A 292 18.73 -3.35 -14.52
C CYS A 292 18.59 -3.88 -15.97
N CYS A 293 18.20 -3.03 -16.93
CA CYS A 293 18.11 -3.38 -18.35
C CYS A 293 19.44 -3.25 -19.11
N LEU A 294 20.47 -2.66 -18.51
CA LEU A 294 21.75 -2.33 -19.17
C LEU A 294 22.96 -3.11 -18.64
N LEU A 295 22.80 -3.85 -17.53
CA LEU A 295 23.83 -4.71 -16.92
C LEU A 295 23.32 -6.16 -16.87
N PRO A 296 24.21 -7.19 -16.82
CA PRO A 296 23.82 -8.54 -16.44
C PRO A 296 22.94 -8.45 -15.19
N CYS A 297 21.70 -8.96 -15.26
CA CYS A 297 20.65 -8.63 -14.30
C CYS A 297 21.20 -8.73 -12.87
N ILE A 298 21.25 -7.61 -12.14
CA ILE A 298 21.73 -7.55 -10.75
C ILE A 298 20.96 -8.54 -9.86
N LEU A 299 19.71 -8.84 -10.23
CA LEU A 299 18.87 -9.88 -9.63
C LEU A 299 19.43 -11.32 -9.76
N ARG A 300 20.39 -11.57 -10.67
CA ARG A 300 21.06 -12.87 -10.85
C ARG A 300 22.36 -13.00 -10.05
N THR A 301 22.83 -11.92 -9.42
CA THR A 301 23.97 -12.01 -8.49
C THR A 301 23.63 -12.99 -7.36
N GLU A 302 24.64 -13.69 -6.86
CA GLU A 302 24.46 -14.68 -5.80
C GLU A 302 23.89 -14.03 -4.53
N THR A 303 24.42 -12.86 -4.15
CA THR A 303 23.93 -12.05 -3.03
C THR A 303 22.43 -11.70 -3.14
N MET A 304 21.95 -11.28 -4.32
CA MET A 304 20.53 -10.96 -4.52
C MET A 304 19.64 -12.21 -4.53
N ARG A 305 20.14 -13.35 -5.02
CA ARG A 305 19.43 -14.64 -4.93
C ARG A 305 19.29 -15.10 -3.48
N MET A 306 20.38 -15.04 -2.71
CA MET A 306 20.35 -15.32 -1.26
C MET A 306 19.36 -14.40 -0.54
N TYR A 307 19.39 -13.10 -0.86
CA TYR A 307 18.51 -12.11 -0.21
C TYR A 307 17.03 -12.44 -0.45
N THR A 308 16.70 -12.79 -1.70
CA THR A 308 15.33 -13.12 -2.09
C THR A 308 14.85 -14.43 -1.46
N ASN A 309 15.72 -15.44 -1.37
CA ASN A 309 15.39 -16.74 -0.77
C ASN A 309 15.19 -16.64 0.75
N ASN A 310 15.92 -15.74 1.41
CA ASN A 310 15.84 -15.54 2.86
C ASN A 310 14.75 -14.55 3.29
N CYS A 311 13.99 -13.99 2.34
CA CYS A 311 12.88 -13.10 2.62
C CYS A 311 11.57 -13.90 2.60
N PRO A 312 10.95 -14.18 3.76
CA PRO A 312 9.67 -14.89 3.79
C PRO A 312 8.57 -14.02 3.19
N LYS A 313 7.62 -14.67 2.51
CA LYS A 313 6.46 -14.00 1.90
C LYS A 313 5.27 -13.96 2.84
N GLU A 314 5.08 -15.02 3.61
CA GLU A 314 3.93 -15.21 4.48
C GLU A 314 4.38 -15.58 5.88
N VAL A 315 3.56 -15.24 6.87
CA VAL A 315 3.81 -15.51 8.28
C VAL A 315 2.49 -15.78 9.00
N THR A 316 2.52 -16.70 9.96
CA THR A 316 1.37 -17.00 10.81
C THR A 316 1.41 -16.14 12.06
N VAL A 317 0.39 -15.31 12.27
CA VAL A 317 0.26 -14.42 13.43
C VAL A 317 -1.02 -14.66 14.20
N VAL A 318 -1.02 -14.33 15.49
CA VAL A 318 -2.24 -14.23 16.30
C VAL A 318 -2.66 -12.77 16.38
N ARG A 319 -3.86 -12.45 15.90
CA ARG A 319 -4.47 -11.12 16.00
C ARG A 319 -5.95 -11.24 16.35
N SER A 320 -6.41 -10.45 17.31
CA SER A 320 -7.79 -10.49 17.83
C SER A 320 -8.27 -11.91 18.17
N GLY A 321 -7.40 -12.71 18.78
CA GLY A 321 -7.65 -14.09 19.21
C GLY A 321 -7.66 -15.14 18.10
N LYS A 322 -7.31 -14.77 16.86
CA LYS A 322 -7.35 -15.67 15.70
C LYS A 322 -5.97 -15.83 15.07
N LYS A 323 -5.64 -17.07 14.70
CA LYS A 323 -4.46 -17.38 13.87
C LYS A 323 -4.74 -17.00 12.42
N LEU A 324 -3.93 -16.11 11.86
CA LEU A 324 -4.06 -15.58 10.51
C LEU A 324 -2.75 -15.79 9.75
N CYS A 325 -2.84 -16.21 8.48
CA CYS A 325 -1.71 -16.14 7.56
C CYS A 325 -1.70 -14.75 6.91
N MET A 326 -0.60 -14.02 7.04
CA MET A 326 -0.46 -12.64 6.57
C MET A 326 0.81 -12.45 5.77
N ASP A 327 0.84 -11.42 4.92
CA ASP A 327 2.06 -10.98 4.24
C ASP A 327 3.12 -10.56 5.28
N ALA A 328 4.32 -11.11 5.16
CA ALA A 328 5.43 -10.85 6.08
C ALA A 328 5.74 -9.34 6.18
N ALA A 329 5.53 -8.57 5.11
CA ALA A 329 5.73 -7.12 5.11
C ALA A 329 4.71 -6.32 5.93
N SER A 330 3.66 -6.98 6.42
CA SER A 330 2.62 -6.38 7.28
C SER A 330 2.81 -6.68 8.77
N LEU A 331 3.90 -7.37 9.15
CA LEU A 331 4.31 -7.50 10.54
C LEU A 331 4.70 -6.14 11.13
N VAL A 332 4.38 -5.98 12.40
CA VAL A 332 4.72 -4.79 13.20
C VAL A 332 5.25 -5.20 14.57
N PHE A 333 5.87 -4.25 15.24
CA PHE A 333 6.31 -4.41 16.62
C PHE A 333 5.17 -4.93 17.53
N GLY A 334 5.46 -5.99 18.28
CA GLY A 334 4.55 -6.63 19.20
C GLY A 334 3.50 -7.55 18.57
N ASP A 335 3.56 -7.86 17.28
CA ASP A 335 2.78 -8.98 16.75
C ASP A 335 3.20 -10.29 17.42
N VAL A 336 2.23 -11.15 17.71
CA VAL A 336 2.46 -12.52 18.18
C VAL A 336 2.57 -13.42 16.96
N VAL A 337 3.73 -14.05 16.77
CA VAL A 337 4.05 -14.92 15.65
C VAL A 337 4.09 -16.36 16.13
N VAL A 338 3.50 -17.26 15.33
CA VAL A 338 3.55 -18.70 15.54
C VAL A 338 4.52 -19.30 14.54
N PHE A 339 5.47 -20.06 15.06
CA PHE A 339 6.58 -20.66 14.33
C PHE A 339 6.40 -22.17 14.22
N LYS A 340 6.70 -22.72 13.05
CA LYS A 340 6.75 -24.16 12.78
C LYS A 340 8.06 -24.57 12.11
N ALA A 341 8.40 -25.85 12.22
CA ALA A 341 9.52 -26.42 11.49
C ALA A 341 9.40 -26.16 9.97
N GLY A 342 10.47 -25.62 9.38
CA GLY A 342 10.55 -25.22 7.97
C GLY A 342 10.26 -23.74 7.72
N ASP A 343 9.72 -23.00 8.69
CA ASP A 343 9.44 -21.57 8.53
C ASP A 343 10.73 -20.74 8.53
N ILE A 344 10.78 -19.73 7.66
CA ILE A 344 11.80 -18.68 7.68
C ILE A 344 11.27 -17.53 8.54
N ILE A 345 12.07 -17.10 9.50
CA ILE A 345 11.68 -16.08 10.46
C ILE A 345 11.63 -14.70 9.78
N ALA A 346 10.49 -14.04 9.90
CA ALA A 346 10.15 -12.84 9.15
C ALA A 346 10.53 -11.52 9.83
N ALA A 347 10.78 -11.53 11.14
CA ALA A 347 11.14 -10.39 11.94
C ALA A 347 11.89 -10.88 13.18
N ASP A 348 12.68 -10.01 13.83
CA ASP A 348 13.34 -10.41 15.07
C ASP A 348 12.29 -10.53 16.16
N CYS A 349 12.27 -11.66 16.85
CA CYS A 349 11.26 -11.99 17.86
C CYS A 349 11.91 -12.48 19.14
N ARG A 350 11.24 -12.20 20.26
CA ARG A 350 11.53 -12.81 21.55
C ARG A 350 10.60 -14.02 21.73
N LEU A 351 11.17 -15.18 22.03
CA LEU A 351 10.40 -16.41 22.32
C LEU A 351 9.73 -16.31 23.69
N LEU A 352 8.48 -16.75 23.75
CA LEU A 352 7.69 -16.85 24.99
C LEU A 352 7.18 -18.26 25.23
N GLU A 353 6.95 -19.03 24.17
CA GLU A 353 6.67 -20.46 24.26
C GLU A 353 7.53 -21.20 23.22
N CYS A 354 8.13 -22.32 23.58
CA CYS A 354 8.87 -23.17 22.64
C CYS A 354 8.80 -24.64 23.04
N SER A 355 8.79 -25.54 22.06
CA SER A 355 8.98 -26.97 22.31
C SER A 355 10.41 -27.28 22.77
N GLU A 356 10.61 -28.40 23.47
CA GLU A 356 11.92 -28.79 24.02
C GLU A 356 12.96 -29.09 22.92
N ASP A 357 12.50 -29.48 21.74
CA ASP A 357 13.30 -29.79 20.56
C ASP A 357 13.44 -28.60 19.59
N PHE A 358 13.00 -27.40 19.98
CA PHE A 358 13.02 -26.23 19.11
C PHE A 358 14.46 -25.82 18.74
N GLU A 359 14.75 -25.85 17.45
CA GLU A 359 16.08 -25.58 16.88
C GLU A 359 15.98 -24.61 15.69
N VAL A 360 16.95 -23.69 15.60
CA VAL A 360 17.02 -22.63 14.58
C VAL A 360 18.37 -22.67 13.87
N ASP A 361 18.34 -22.68 12.54
CA ASP A 361 19.51 -22.57 11.68
C ASP A 361 19.93 -21.11 11.51
N MET A 362 21.13 -20.80 12.02
CA MET A 362 21.74 -19.48 12.02
C MET A 362 22.77 -19.30 10.89
N THR A 363 22.93 -20.29 10.00
CA THR A 363 23.94 -20.29 8.92
C THR A 363 23.83 -19.03 8.05
N ASN A 364 22.61 -18.65 7.69
CA ASN A 364 22.36 -17.50 6.81
C ASN A 364 22.68 -16.14 7.44
N LEU A 365 22.62 -16.04 8.77
CA LEU A 365 22.79 -14.78 9.49
C LEU A 365 24.22 -14.63 10.04
N ALA A 366 24.75 -15.69 10.65
CA ALA A 366 25.99 -15.65 11.43
C ALA A 366 27.05 -16.69 11.00
N ASN A 367 26.83 -17.42 9.90
CA ASN A 367 27.68 -18.53 9.43
C ASN A 367 27.86 -19.66 10.47
N GLU A 368 26.91 -19.80 11.40
CA GLU A 368 26.89 -20.87 12.40
C GLU A 368 26.15 -22.09 11.83
N ARG A 369 26.91 -23.11 11.40
CA ARG A 369 26.39 -24.31 10.72
C ARG A 369 25.65 -25.29 11.63
N THR A 370 25.88 -25.18 12.93
CA THR A 370 25.22 -26.02 13.93
C THR A 370 23.91 -25.34 14.35
N PRO A 371 22.74 -25.99 14.16
CA PRO A 371 21.47 -25.45 14.62
C PRO A 371 21.52 -25.14 16.11
N ARG A 372 20.97 -23.99 16.48
CA ARG A 372 20.93 -23.51 17.85
C ARG A 372 19.61 -23.87 18.50
N LYS A 373 19.65 -24.45 19.70
CA LYS A 373 18.45 -24.69 20.51
C LYS A 373 17.88 -23.37 21.02
N GLY A 374 16.57 -23.16 20.88
CA GLY A 374 15.89 -22.03 21.49
C GLY A 374 15.40 -22.33 22.90
N THR A 375 15.26 -21.29 23.71
CA THR A 375 14.74 -21.35 25.10
C THR A 375 13.89 -20.12 25.37
N ILE A 376 13.02 -20.15 26.37
CA ILE A 376 12.25 -18.96 26.80
C ILE A 376 13.13 -18.03 27.66
N GLU A 377 14.01 -18.63 28.45
CA GLU A 377 14.91 -17.94 29.36
C GLU A 377 16.09 -17.30 28.64
N CYS A 378 16.52 -16.14 29.17
CA CYS A 378 17.70 -15.43 28.71
C CYS A 378 18.96 -16.22 29.03
N THR A 379 19.75 -16.56 28.00
CA THR A 379 21.03 -17.27 28.20
C THR A 379 22.22 -16.34 28.18
N ASP A 380 22.11 -15.20 27.51
CA ASP A 380 23.16 -14.19 27.43
C ASP A 380 22.57 -12.80 27.64
N LYS A 381 23.07 -12.08 28.65
CA LYS A 381 22.58 -10.74 29.00
C LYS A 381 23.31 -9.64 28.24
N GLU A 382 24.54 -9.88 27.82
CA GLU A 382 25.42 -8.87 27.23
C GLU A 382 25.20 -8.77 25.71
N GLN A 383 25.01 -9.91 25.05
CA GLN A 383 24.85 -9.95 23.60
C GLN A 383 23.54 -10.65 23.19
N GLY A 384 22.52 -9.86 22.88
CA GLY A 384 21.21 -10.36 22.46
C GLY A 384 21.24 -11.35 21.29
N LEU A 385 22.19 -11.19 20.34
CA LEU A 385 22.40 -12.10 19.21
C LEU A 385 22.77 -13.53 19.64
N LEU A 386 23.42 -13.69 20.79
CA LEU A 386 23.82 -14.99 21.33
C LEU A 386 22.75 -15.61 22.23
N SER A 387 21.80 -14.81 22.71
CA SER A 387 20.76 -15.30 23.60
C SER A 387 19.80 -16.25 22.87
N ARG A 388 19.49 -17.39 23.50
CA ARG A 388 18.65 -18.46 22.91
C ARG A 388 17.15 -18.17 22.97
N ASN A 389 16.75 -17.12 23.68
CA ASN A 389 15.38 -16.62 23.70
C ASN A 389 15.06 -15.57 22.64
N MET A 390 16.01 -15.33 21.75
CA MET A 390 15.84 -14.44 20.61
C MET A 390 15.98 -15.23 19.33
N VAL A 391 15.09 -14.94 18.39
CA VAL A 391 15.14 -15.47 17.03
C VAL A 391 15.13 -14.32 16.04
N PHE A 392 15.81 -14.49 14.91
CA PHE A 392 16.20 -13.37 14.07
C PHE A 392 15.67 -13.52 12.65
N MET A 393 15.39 -12.41 11.99
CA MET A 393 14.97 -12.41 10.60
C MET A 393 16.01 -13.15 9.71
N SER A 394 15.55 -13.86 8.69
CA SER A 394 16.33 -14.69 7.73
C SER A 394 16.81 -16.05 8.22
N THR A 395 16.67 -16.35 9.52
CA THR A 395 17.00 -17.67 10.06
C THR A 395 15.85 -18.65 9.82
N THR A 396 16.14 -19.95 9.79
CA THR A 396 15.15 -20.99 9.47
C THR A 396 14.94 -21.90 10.66
N ILE A 397 13.70 -22.24 10.97
CA ILE A 397 13.39 -23.19 12.06
C ILE A 397 13.59 -24.60 11.53
N THR A 398 14.47 -25.38 12.16
CA THR A 398 14.77 -26.74 11.74
C THR A 398 13.85 -27.76 12.39
N LYS A 399 13.48 -27.55 13.66
CA LYS A 399 12.63 -28.44 14.45
C LYS A 399 11.82 -27.67 15.47
N GLY A 400 10.75 -28.32 15.93
CA GLY A 400 9.88 -27.80 16.98
C GLY A 400 8.91 -26.74 16.51
N ASP A 401 8.07 -26.32 17.46
CA ASP A 401 7.11 -25.23 17.32
C ASP A 401 7.37 -24.20 18.41
N ALA A 402 7.12 -22.93 18.11
CA ALA A 402 7.28 -21.86 19.08
C ALA A 402 6.30 -20.72 18.87
N VAL A 403 6.15 -19.89 19.89
CA VAL A 403 5.43 -18.62 19.84
C VAL A 403 6.35 -17.52 20.35
N GLY A 404 6.43 -16.43 19.58
CA GLY A 404 7.23 -15.28 19.95
C GLY A 404 6.56 -13.96 19.60
N VAL A 405 7.08 -12.89 20.18
CA VAL A 405 6.59 -11.53 19.98
C VAL A 405 7.63 -10.76 19.18
N VAL A 406 7.18 -10.05 18.15
CA VAL A 406 8.04 -9.23 17.29
C VAL A 406 8.65 -8.08 18.08
N VAL A 407 9.97 -7.97 18.05
CA VAL A 407 10.72 -6.90 18.72
C VAL A 407 11.37 -5.92 17.73
N ALA A 408 11.73 -6.38 16.52
CA ALA A 408 12.30 -5.54 15.48
C ALA A 408 11.86 -5.99 14.09
N THR A 409 11.62 -5.04 13.18
CA THR A 409 11.12 -5.29 11.83
C THR A 409 11.95 -4.57 10.78
N GLY A 410 12.07 -5.15 9.58
CA GLY A 410 12.68 -4.53 8.42
C GLY A 410 14.13 -4.14 8.65
N ASP A 411 14.50 -2.93 8.22
CA ASP A 411 15.86 -2.40 8.37
C ASP A 411 16.32 -2.26 9.84
N ASN A 412 15.39 -2.26 10.80
CA ASN A 412 15.72 -2.24 12.23
C ASN A 412 16.09 -3.63 12.78
N SER A 413 15.81 -4.72 12.05
CA SER A 413 16.22 -6.07 12.43
C SER A 413 17.74 -6.24 12.34
N ILE A 414 18.30 -7.23 13.03
CA ILE A 414 19.73 -7.57 12.94
C ILE A 414 20.13 -7.86 11.49
N TRP A 415 19.31 -8.61 10.75
CA TRP A 415 19.58 -8.90 9.35
C TRP A 415 19.59 -7.63 8.49
N GLY A 416 18.62 -6.75 8.70
CA GLY A 416 18.56 -5.45 8.04
C GLY A 416 19.79 -4.58 8.31
N GLN A 417 20.23 -4.51 9.57
CA GLN A 417 21.44 -3.80 9.98
C GLN A 417 22.72 -4.41 9.38
N LEU A 418 22.80 -5.74 9.27
CA LEU A 418 23.95 -6.40 8.63
C LEU A 418 24.01 -6.08 7.13
N ILE A 419 22.87 -6.07 6.44
CA ILE A 419 22.78 -5.69 5.03
C ILE A 419 23.16 -4.23 4.82
N SER A 420 22.60 -3.31 5.61
CA SER A 420 22.90 -1.87 5.51
C SER A 420 24.37 -1.56 5.75
N ASN A 421 25.02 -2.34 6.61
CA ASN A 421 26.44 -2.20 6.93
C ASN A 421 27.36 -3.03 6.01
N HIS A 422 26.83 -3.64 4.95
CA HIS A 422 27.58 -4.49 4.01
C HIS A 422 28.33 -5.66 4.67
N LYS A 423 27.82 -6.16 5.81
CA LYS A 423 28.36 -7.31 6.55
C LYS A 423 27.64 -8.62 6.24
N TRP A 424 26.71 -8.60 5.27
CA TRP A 424 25.93 -9.75 4.82
C TRP A 424 26.03 -9.92 3.29
N PRO A 425 26.18 -11.14 2.76
CA PRO A 425 26.26 -12.43 3.47
C PRO A 425 27.53 -12.55 4.31
N ALA A 426 27.45 -13.31 5.40
CA ALA A 426 28.61 -13.57 6.23
C ALA A 426 29.71 -14.28 5.41
N ASP A 427 30.94 -13.83 5.53
CA ASP A 427 32.08 -14.43 4.83
C ASP A 427 32.32 -15.85 5.36
N ALA A 428 32.16 -16.84 4.47
CA ALA A 428 32.33 -18.25 4.81
C ALA A 428 33.77 -18.61 5.24
N SER A 429 34.75 -17.75 4.94
CA SER A 429 36.15 -17.91 5.37
C SER A 429 36.41 -17.40 6.78
N GLN A 430 35.50 -16.61 7.36
CA GLN A 430 35.63 -16.12 8.72
C GLN A 430 34.97 -17.07 9.72
N PRO A 431 35.58 -17.26 10.92
CA PRO A 431 34.97 -18.05 11.98
C PRO A 431 33.62 -17.45 12.36
N SER A 432 32.67 -18.34 12.68
CA SER A 432 31.36 -17.99 13.23
C SER A 432 31.50 -17.16 14.52
N GLU A 433 30.46 -16.43 14.91
CA GLU A 433 30.51 -15.64 16.15
C GLU A 433 30.83 -16.50 17.39
N SER A 434 30.28 -17.71 17.46
CA SER A 434 30.58 -18.65 18.55
C SER A 434 32.05 -19.09 18.54
N GLU A 435 32.64 -19.33 17.37
CA GLU A 435 34.07 -19.65 17.25
C GLU A 435 34.98 -18.46 17.59
N ARG A 436 34.63 -17.24 17.17
CA ARG A 436 35.38 -16.03 17.56
C ARG A 436 35.40 -15.82 19.06
N PHE A 437 34.30 -16.15 19.73
CA PHE A 437 34.19 -15.99 21.16
C PHE A 437 34.97 -17.07 21.94
N ILE A 438 34.93 -18.32 21.47
CA ILE A 438 35.81 -19.38 22.00
C ILE A 438 37.28 -18.95 21.85
N ALA A 439 37.66 -18.41 20.69
CA ALA A 439 39.02 -17.94 20.43
C ALA A 439 39.45 -16.72 21.28
N ASN A 440 38.51 -15.88 21.74
CA ASN A 440 38.80 -14.73 22.61
C ASN A 440 38.75 -15.07 24.11
N LYS A 441 38.30 -16.27 24.48
CA LYS A 441 38.25 -16.77 25.87
C LYS A 441 39.37 -17.76 26.22
N VAL A 442 40.15 -18.19 25.23
CA VAL A 442 41.41 -18.96 25.38
C VAL A 442 42.56 -17.97 25.26
#